data_AF-A0A3B8YVX1-F1
#
_entry.id   AF-A0A3B8YVX1-F1
#
_cell.length_a   1.000
_cell.length_b   1.000
_cell.length_c   1.000
_cell.angle_alpha   90.00
_cell.angle_beta   90.00
_cell.angle_gamma   90.00
#
_symmetry.space_group_name_H-M   'P 1'
#
loop_
_entity.id
_entity.type
_entity.pdbx_description
1 polymer ?
#
loop_
_entity_poly.entity_id
_entity_poly.type
_entity_poly.pdbx_seq_one_letter_code
_entity_poly.pdbx_strand_id
1 'polypeptide(L)'
;FTYNDRWFPATDGSGYALVVDDETAHWNDWDGALGWGIGEDADGSPGAQNSTVILQQYAGWLNQHFTEAEIVDPIISGPNVDANGDGYSNFYHYAFGTDPRATGGIAAALTSIAFNGVSLEFTYRFRNPALDLEFIVEESSDLRSWTDATTEHIGSESDGEITTITVRIPAPEAGVPIRRFARVAARPKSL
;
A
#
# COMPACT_ATOMS: atom_id res chain seq x y z
N PHE A 1 -17.65 23.68 1.32
CA PHE A 1 -16.46 23.25 0.58
C PHE A 1 -15.30 24.24 0.69
N THR A 2 -14.18 23.79 1.26
CA THR A 2 -12.88 24.49 1.17
C THR A 2 -11.85 23.46 0.73
N TYR A 3 -11.34 23.59 -0.49
CA TYR A 3 -10.27 22.73 -1.01
C TYR A 3 -8.95 22.95 -0.24
N ASN A 4 -8.18 21.88 -0.07
CA ASN A 4 -6.82 21.91 0.46
C ASN A 4 -5.92 21.06 -0.45
N ASP A 5 -4.88 21.69 -0.98
CA ASP A 5 -3.89 21.07 -1.89
C ASP A 5 -3.18 19.85 -1.27
N ARG A 6 -3.10 19.79 0.06
CA ARG A 6 -2.50 18.65 0.76
C ARG A 6 -3.29 17.35 0.66
N TRP A 7 -4.56 17.38 0.25
CA TRP A 7 -5.37 16.17 0.19
C TRP A 7 -4.73 15.12 -0.73
N PHE A 8 -4.32 15.55 -1.92
CA PHE A 8 -3.76 14.65 -2.92
C PHE A 8 -2.66 15.30 -3.78
N PRO A 9 -1.38 15.32 -3.36
CA PRO A 9 -0.31 15.96 -4.11
C PRO A 9 -0.15 15.49 -5.57
N ALA A 10 -0.42 14.22 -5.88
CA ALA A 10 -0.42 13.72 -7.25
C ALA A 10 -1.39 14.46 -8.20
N THR A 11 -2.43 15.12 -7.68
CA THR A 11 -3.38 15.91 -8.47
C THR A 11 -2.93 17.35 -8.69
N ASP A 12 -1.79 17.75 -8.10
CA ASP A 12 -1.24 19.11 -8.15
C ASP A 12 -0.04 19.20 -9.11
N GLY A 13 -0.18 18.64 -10.31
CA GLY A 13 0.79 18.81 -11.40
C GLY A 13 1.57 17.55 -11.82
N SER A 14 1.34 16.41 -11.17
CA SER A 14 1.87 15.10 -11.62
C SER A 14 1.03 14.46 -12.73
N GLY A 15 0.07 15.18 -13.29
CA GLY A 15 -0.77 14.75 -14.41
C GLY A 15 -2.07 14.06 -14.01
N TYR A 16 -2.29 13.72 -12.74
CA TYR A 16 -3.55 13.10 -12.31
C TYR A 16 -4.63 14.14 -12.01
N ALA A 17 -5.89 13.76 -12.20
CA ALA A 17 -7.03 14.59 -11.85
C ALA A 17 -7.58 14.24 -10.46
N LEU A 18 -8.05 15.25 -9.73
CA LEU A 18 -8.88 15.05 -8.54
C LEU A 18 -10.29 14.69 -9.01
N VAL A 19 -10.80 13.54 -8.58
CA VAL A 19 -12.12 13.02 -8.96
C VAL A 19 -12.98 12.79 -7.72
N VAL A 20 -14.31 12.79 -7.90
CA VAL A 20 -15.24 12.43 -6.84
C VAL A 20 -15.16 10.91 -6.63
N ASP A 21 -15.02 10.49 -5.37
CA ASP A 21 -14.89 9.08 -5.00
C ASP A 21 -16.23 8.32 -5.16
N ASP A 22 -17.33 8.92 -4.70
CA ASP A 22 -18.70 8.43 -4.89
C ASP A 22 -19.63 9.55 -5.37
N GLU A 23 -20.01 9.49 -6.65
CA GLU A 23 -20.91 10.44 -7.31
C GLU A 23 -22.35 10.37 -6.79
N THR A 24 -22.69 9.32 -6.03
CA THR A 24 -24.02 9.12 -5.44
C THR A 24 -24.11 9.52 -3.97
N ALA A 25 -22.98 9.88 -3.36
CA ALA A 25 -22.91 10.33 -1.98
C ALA A 25 -23.74 11.60 -1.73
N HIS A 26 -24.06 11.86 -0.47
CA HIS A 26 -24.77 13.08 -0.13
C HIS A 26 -23.82 14.28 -0.34
N TRP A 27 -24.32 15.40 -0.85
CA TRP A 27 -23.48 16.55 -1.25
C TRP A 27 -22.52 17.06 -0.16
N ASN A 28 -22.85 16.86 1.11
CA ASN A 28 -22.03 17.25 2.26
C ASN A 28 -20.78 16.36 2.41
N ASP A 29 -20.78 15.14 1.86
CA ASP A 29 -19.63 14.23 1.92
C ASP A 29 -18.50 14.71 1.01
N TRP A 30 -18.84 15.51 -0.02
CA TRP A 30 -17.87 16.15 -0.90
C TRP A 30 -17.23 17.41 -0.30
N ASP A 31 -17.63 17.83 0.92
CA ASP A 31 -17.05 19.01 1.57
C ASP A 31 -15.62 18.78 2.13
N GLY A 32 -15.22 17.51 2.32
CA GLY A 32 -13.92 17.14 2.86
C GLY A 32 -13.14 16.17 1.97
N ALA A 33 -11.88 15.92 2.32
CA ALA A 33 -10.95 15.10 1.55
C ALA A 33 -11.47 13.72 1.19
N LEU A 34 -12.28 13.11 2.06
CA LEU A 34 -12.79 11.74 1.90
C LEU A 34 -13.85 11.59 0.82
N GLY A 35 -14.43 12.69 0.30
CA GLY A 35 -15.30 12.64 -0.87
C GLY A 35 -14.56 12.65 -2.20
N TRP A 36 -13.23 12.69 -2.18
CA TRP A 36 -12.38 12.86 -3.34
C TRP A 36 -11.27 11.81 -3.39
N GLY A 37 -10.76 11.57 -4.59
CA GLY A 37 -9.65 10.66 -4.84
C GLY A 37 -8.83 11.05 -6.04
N ILE A 38 -7.78 10.27 -6.32
CA ILE A 38 -6.90 10.44 -7.47
C ILE A 38 -7.47 9.59 -8.61
N GLY A 39 -7.78 10.22 -9.74
CA GLY A 39 -8.26 9.49 -10.92
C GLY A 39 -7.17 8.59 -11.52
N GLU A 40 -7.58 7.46 -12.10
CA GLU A 40 -6.66 6.50 -12.75
C GLU A 40 -5.93 7.07 -13.98
N ASP A 41 -6.65 7.85 -14.79
CA ASP A 41 -6.14 8.36 -16.05
C ASP A 41 -5.13 9.49 -15.85
N ALA A 42 -3.91 9.27 -16.37
CA ALA A 42 -2.95 10.36 -16.56
C ALA A 42 -3.53 11.38 -17.56
N ASP A 43 -3.34 12.66 -17.25
CA ASP A 43 -3.92 13.84 -17.90
C ASP A 43 -5.45 13.98 -17.75
N GLY A 44 -6.07 13.13 -16.93
CA GLY A 44 -7.50 13.12 -16.66
C GLY A 44 -8.35 12.60 -17.83
N SER A 45 -9.68 12.72 -17.68
CA SER A 45 -10.69 12.10 -18.54
C SER A 45 -11.64 13.12 -19.22
N PRO A 46 -11.16 14.23 -19.82
CA PRO A 46 -12.03 15.32 -20.28
C PRO A 46 -13.07 14.85 -21.32
N GLY A 47 -14.35 15.02 -20.98
CA GLY A 47 -15.48 14.63 -21.84
C GLY A 47 -15.79 13.12 -21.83
N ALA A 48 -15.11 12.34 -21.00
CA ALA A 48 -15.38 10.93 -20.74
C ALA A 48 -15.87 10.75 -19.29
N GLN A 49 -16.36 9.54 -18.99
CA GLN A 49 -16.66 9.15 -17.61
C GLN A 49 -15.36 8.82 -16.87
N ASN A 50 -15.30 9.13 -15.57
CA ASN A 50 -14.18 8.73 -14.71
C ASN A 50 -14.09 7.21 -14.58
N SER A 51 -12.86 6.70 -14.45
CA SER A 51 -12.64 5.31 -14.06
C SER A 51 -13.25 5.03 -12.68
N THR A 52 -13.69 3.79 -12.45
CA THR A 52 -14.10 3.33 -11.12
C THR A 52 -12.89 3.02 -10.23
N VAL A 53 -11.67 3.05 -10.78
CA VAL A 53 -10.43 2.86 -10.04
C VAL A 53 -9.97 4.20 -9.47
N ILE A 54 -9.75 4.22 -8.16
CA ILE A 54 -9.19 5.36 -7.44
C ILE A 54 -7.77 5.01 -7.03
N LEU A 55 -6.81 5.82 -7.50
CA LEU A 55 -5.41 5.67 -7.15
C LEU A 55 -5.15 6.16 -5.74
N GLN A 56 -4.10 5.60 -5.13
CA GLN A 56 -3.78 5.83 -3.73
C GLN A 56 -2.39 6.43 -3.58
N GLN A 57 -2.22 7.24 -2.54
CA GLN A 57 -0.93 7.76 -2.09
C GLN A 57 -0.96 7.97 -0.57
N TYR A 58 0.19 8.01 0.08
CA TYR A 58 0.32 8.17 1.52
C TYR A 58 -0.43 9.40 2.05
N ALA A 59 -0.34 10.53 1.35
CA ALA A 59 -1.04 11.76 1.72
C ALA A 59 -2.57 11.60 1.74
N GLY A 60 -3.12 10.83 0.79
CA GLY A 60 -4.56 10.51 0.76
C GLY A 60 -4.96 9.65 1.96
N TRP A 61 -4.15 8.63 2.26
CA TRP A 61 -4.35 7.75 3.42
C TRP A 61 -4.29 8.50 4.76
N LEU A 62 -3.46 9.55 4.88
CA LEU A 62 -3.43 10.38 6.08
C LEU A 62 -4.80 11.00 6.39
N ASN A 63 -5.55 11.44 5.38
CA ASN A 63 -6.88 12.02 5.56
C ASN A 63 -7.90 11.01 6.13
N GLN A 64 -7.65 9.71 6.00
CA GLN A 64 -8.53 8.65 6.51
C GLN A 64 -8.23 8.29 7.98
N HIS A 65 -6.98 8.48 8.44
CA HIS A 65 -6.51 7.95 9.72
C HIS A 65 -6.03 9.01 10.73
N PHE A 66 -5.90 10.26 10.30
CA PHE A 66 -5.39 11.35 11.11
C PHE A 66 -6.26 12.59 10.97
N THR A 67 -6.38 13.34 12.05
CA THR A 67 -7.02 14.66 12.03
C THR A 67 -6.12 15.68 11.32
N GLU A 68 -6.70 16.77 10.82
CA GLU A 68 -5.93 17.83 10.14
C GLU A 68 -4.76 18.36 10.98
N ALA A 69 -4.93 18.46 12.30
CA ALA A 69 -3.88 18.89 13.23
C ALA A 69 -2.75 17.86 13.37
N GLU A 70 -3.06 16.57 13.30
CA GLU A 70 -2.06 15.49 13.36
C GLU A 70 -1.34 15.33 12.02
N ILE A 71 -2.01 15.55 10.89
CA ILE A 71 -1.40 15.49 9.54
C ILE A 71 -0.27 16.50 9.39
N VAL A 72 -0.41 17.69 10.00
CA VAL A 72 0.64 18.72 9.95
C VAL A 72 1.73 18.52 11.01
N ASP A 73 1.56 17.54 11.91
CA ASP A 73 2.55 17.20 12.91
C ASP A 73 3.38 15.96 12.48
N PRO A 74 4.62 16.17 12.00
CA PRO A 74 5.45 15.07 11.49
C PRO A 74 5.91 14.11 12.58
N ILE A 75 5.81 14.46 13.88
CA ILE A 75 6.12 13.52 14.97
C ILE A 75 4.94 12.58 15.29
N ILE A 76 3.77 12.80 14.67
CA ILE A 76 2.59 11.93 14.79
C ILE A 76 2.35 11.17 13.48
N SER A 77 2.29 11.88 12.36
CA SER A 77 1.85 11.33 11.06
C SER A 77 3.00 11.07 10.09
N GLY A 78 4.26 11.32 10.49
CA GLY A 78 5.42 11.06 9.65
C GLY A 78 5.53 9.58 9.25
N PRO A 79 6.05 9.25 8.05
CA PRO A 79 6.07 7.88 7.53
C PRO A 79 6.90 6.91 8.40
N ASN A 80 7.90 7.41 9.12
CA ASN A 80 8.76 6.62 10.00
C ASN A 80 8.30 6.62 11.47
N VAL A 81 7.19 7.30 11.78
CA VAL A 81 6.64 7.35 13.14
C VAL A 81 5.82 6.11 13.40
N ASP A 82 6.04 5.51 14.56
CA ASP A 82 5.17 4.50 15.16
C ASP A 82 4.14 5.22 16.06
N ALA A 83 2.95 5.46 15.52
CA ALA A 83 1.94 6.32 16.15
C ALA A 83 1.20 5.62 17.30
N ASN A 84 1.11 4.30 17.29
CA ASN A 84 0.40 3.50 18.31
C ASN A 84 1.37 2.79 19.29
N GLY A 85 2.68 2.79 19.02
CA GLY A 85 3.71 2.19 19.85
C GLY A 85 3.83 0.66 19.70
N ASP A 86 3.35 0.08 18.59
CA ASP A 86 3.35 -1.37 18.37
C ASP A 86 4.59 -1.89 17.61
N GLY A 87 5.52 -0.98 17.27
CA GLY A 87 6.78 -1.26 16.59
C GLY A 87 6.73 -1.11 15.08
N TYR A 88 5.59 -0.74 14.49
CA TYR A 88 5.45 -0.51 13.04
C TYR A 88 5.23 0.97 12.74
N SER A 89 5.84 1.46 11.66
CA SER A 89 5.67 2.85 11.27
C SER A 89 4.39 3.08 10.47
N ASN A 90 3.95 4.33 10.38
CA ASN A 90 2.81 4.72 9.54
C ASN A 90 3.00 4.30 8.07
N PHE A 91 4.23 4.34 7.53
CA PHE A 91 4.52 3.82 6.18
C PHE A 91 4.23 2.33 6.07
N TYR A 92 4.57 1.53 7.09
CA TYR A 92 4.21 0.11 7.12
C TYR A 92 2.70 -0.10 7.19
N HIS A 93 2.00 0.67 8.02
CA HIS A 93 0.55 0.60 8.11
C HIS A 93 -0.13 0.94 6.78
N TYR A 94 0.33 2.01 6.15
CA TYR A 94 -0.10 2.40 4.81
C TYR A 94 0.16 1.29 3.78
N ALA A 95 1.40 0.82 3.69
CA ALA A 95 1.84 -0.15 2.68
C ALA A 95 1.10 -1.48 2.78
N PHE A 96 0.90 -2.00 3.98
CA PHE A 96 0.31 -3.32 4.18
C PHE A 96 -1.18 -3.30 4.53
N GLY A 97 -1.82 -2.12 4.52
CA GLY A 97 -3.26 -1.98 4.74
C GLY A 97 -3.69 -2.32 6.17
N THR A 98 -2.92 -1.89 7.16
CA THR A 98 -3.27 -2.04 8.59
C THR A 98 -3.60 -0.69 9.22
N ASP A 99 -4.33 -0.70 10.33
CA ASP A 99 -4.76 0.52 11.02
C ASP A 99 -3.60 1.06 11.90
N PRO A 100 -3.14 2.31 11.69
CA PRO A 100 -2.04 2.92 12.43
C PRO A 100 -2.40 3.27 13.89
N ARG A 101 -3.65 3.07 14.32
CA ARG A 101 -4.12 3.29 15.70
C ARG A 101 -4.44 1.98 16.42
N ALA A 102 -4.62 0.87 15.71
CA ALA A 102 -4.96 -0.41 16.30
C ALA A 102 -3.71 -1.16 16.76
N THR A 103 -3.71 -1.67 17.99
CA THR A 103 -2.65 -2.57 18.47
C THR A 103 -2.88 -3.97 17.89
N GLY A 104 -1.91 -4.53 17.19
CA GLY A 104 -2.06 -5.84 16.53
C GLY A 104 -1.03 -6.11 15.43
N GLY A 105 -0.35 -5.05 14.97
CA GLY A 105 0.80 -5.12 14.09
C GLY A 105 0.57 -5.89 12.78
N ILE A 106 1.65 -6.47 12.27
CA ILE A 106 1.77 -7.05 10.93
C ILE A 106 1.09 -8.41 10.73
N ALA A 107 0.47 -9.01 11.76
CA ALA A 107 -0.14 -10.33 11.63
C ALA A 107 -1.24 -10.36 10.55
N ALA A 108 -1.90 -9.23 10.30
CA ALA A 108 -2.88 -9.09 9.24
C ALA A 108 -2.25 -8.97 7.83
N ALA A 109 -0.98 -8.59 7.73
CA ALA A 109 -0.29 -8.36 6.47
C ALA A 109 0.27 -9.64 5.84
N LEU A 110 0.70 -10.62 6.65
CA LEU A 110 1.14 -11.94 6.19
C LEU A 110 0.12 -12.99 6.64
N THR A 111 -0.83 -13.31 5.76
CA THR A 111 -2.02 -14.08 6.12
C THR A 111 -1.81 -15.59 6.08
N SER A 112 -0.83 -16.09 5.31
CA SER A 112 -0.50 -17.51 5.29
C SER A 112 0.95 -17.77 4.91
N ILE A 113 1.51 -18.88 5.41
CA ILE A 113 2.82 -19.41 5.01
C ILE A 113 2.78 -20.94 5.00
N ALA A 114 3.28 -21.54 3.93
CA ALA A 114 3.31 -22.98 3.74
C ALA A 114 4.62 -23.41 3.09
N PHE A 115 5.23 -24.47 3.62
CA PHE A 115 6.41 -25.10 3.05
C PHE A 115 6.14 -26.59 2.88
N ASN A 116 6.22 -27.07 1.64
CA ASN A 116 5.95 -28.47 1.30
C ASN A 116 7.20 -29.36 1.30
N GLY A 117 8.33 -28.86 1.80
CA GLY A 117 9.64 -29.54 1.72
C GLY A 117 10.47 -29.13 0.51
N VAL A 118 9.88 -28.43 -0.46
CA VAL A 118 10.49 -28.08 -1.75
C VAL A 118 10.35 -26.57 -2.01
N SER A 119 9.13 -26.04 -2.04
CA SER A 119 8.83 -24.63 -2.31
C SER A 119 8.23 -23.94 -1.10
N LEU A 120 8.47 -22.63 -0.98
CA LEU A 120 7.83 -21.76 0.00
C LEU A 120 6.69 -21.02 -0.67
N GLU A 121 5.48 -21.14 -0.15
CA GLU A 121 4.31 -20.39 -0.58
C GLU A 121 3.85 -19.51 0.58
N PHE A 122 3.49 -18.27 0.29
CA PHE A 122 2.96 -17.37 1.30
C PHE A 122 1.98 -16.37 0.70
N THR A 123 1.05 -15.94 1.53
CA THR A 123 0.03 -14.95 1.18
C THR A 123 0.29 -13.68 1.96
N TYR A 124 0.32 -12.55 1.26
CA TYR A 124 0.48 -11.25 1.88
C TYR A 124 -0.47 -10.21 1.29
N ARG A 125 -0.75 -9.17 2.07
CA ARG A 125 -1.57 -8.01 1.67
C ARG A 125 -0.67 -6.84 1.34
N PHE A 126 -1.06 -6.03 0.38
CA PHE A 126 -0.38 -4.78 0.07
C PHE A 126 -1.34 -3.79 -0.57
N ARG A 127 -1.07 -2.49 -0.40
CA ARG A 127 -1.90 -1.43 -0.96
C ARG A 127 -1.66 -1.31 -2.46
N ASN A 128 -2.75 -1.36 -3.23
CA ASN A 128 -2.76 -1.36 -4.68
C ASN A 128 -4.15 -0.91 -5.18
N PRO A 129 -4.26 0.11 -6.06
CA PRO A 129 -3.19 0.75 -6.84
C PRO A 129 -2.57 1.99 -6.17
N ALA A 130 -1.42 1.81 -5.51
CA ALA A 130 -0.65 2.90 -4.89
C ALA A 130 0.39 3.46 -5.86
N LEU A 131 0.43 4.78 -5.99
CA LEU A 131 1.34 5.51 -6.86
C LEU A 131 2.76 5.62 -6.31
N ASP A 132 2.89 5.63 -4.99
CA ASP A 132 4.10 5.91 -4.22
C ASP A 132 4.69 4.67 -3.53
N LEU A 133 4.27 3.47 -3.94
CA LEU A 133 4.77 2.20 -3.44
C LEU A 133 5.31 1.28 -4.54
N GLU A 134 6.36 0.55 -4.18
CA GLU A 134 6.85 -0.61 -4.90
C GLU A 134 6.97 -1.78 -3.93
N PHE A 135 6.46 -2.96 -4.31
CA PHE A 135 6.58 -4.19 -3.53
C PHE A 135 7.45 -5.20 -4.25
N ILE A 136 8.37 -5.80 -3.50
CA ILE A 136 9.22 -6.87 -3.99
C ILE A 136 9.38 -7.97 -2.95
N VAL A 137 9.39 -9.22 -3.42
CA VAL A 137 9.77 -10.35 -2.59
C VAL A 137 11.27 -10.51 -2.68
N GLU A 138 11.92 -10.57 -1.53
CA GLU A 138 13.37 -10.79 -1.44
C GLU A 138 13.65 -12.08 -0.69
N GLU A 139 14.76 -12.73 -1.05
CA GLU A 139 15.30 -13.88 -0.32
C GLU A 139 16.73 -13.64 0.16
N SER A 140 17.11 -14.40 1.19
CA SER A 140 18.43 -14.35 1.81
C SER A 140 18.86 -15.73 2.30
N SER A 141 20.16 -15.98 2.30
CA SER A 141 20.76 -17.17 2.91
C SER A 141 21.34 -16.95 4.30
N ASP A 142 21.48 -15.68 4.72
CA ASP A 142 22.20 -15.28 5.93
C ASP A 142 21.48 -14.23 6.80
N LEU A 143 20.28 -13.80 6.41
CA LEU A 143 19.48 -12.70 7.01
C LEU A 143 20.10 -11.31 6.88
N ARG A 144 21.23 -11.17 6.18
CA ARG A 144 21.97 -9.90 6.05
C ARG A 144 21.96 -9.40 4.62
N SER A 145 22.27 -10.29 3.68
CA SER A 145 22.31 -9.99 2.25
C SER A 145 21.00 -10.44 1.64
N TRP A 146 20.28 -9.50 1.03
CA TRP A 146 18.96 -9.74 0.44
C TRP A 146 19.04 -9.48 -1.07
N THR A 147 18.38 -10.34 -1.84
CA THR A 147 18.24 -10.21 -3.30
C THR A 147 16.81 -10.49 -3.69
N ASP A 148 16.36 -9.91 -4.80
CA ASP A 148 15.04 -10.16 -5.35
C ASP A 148 14.84 -11.66 -5.60
N ALA A 149 13.70 -12.19 -5.14
CA ALA A 149 13.34 -13.58 -5.32
C ALA A 149 12.56 -13.75 -6.63
N THR A 150 12.81 -14.86 -7.34
CA THR A 150 11.92 -15.30 -8.40
C THR A 150 10.66 -15.88 -7.77
N THR A 151 9.49 -15.33 -8.12
CA THR A 151 8.19 -15.80 -7.60
C THR A 151 7.24 -16.21 -8.71
N GLU A 152 6.48 -17.26 -8.47
CA GLU A 152 5.30 -17.66 -9.25
C GLU A 152 4.05 -17.06 -8.61
N HIS A 153 3.19 -16.43 -9.42
CA HIS A 153 1.87 -15.97 -8.96
C HIS A 153 0.91 -17.15 -8.91
N ILE A 154 0.31 -17.39 -7.75
CA ILE A 154 -0.65 -18.48 -7.54
C ILE A 154 -2.09 -17.96 -7.59
N GLY A 155 -2.34 -16.78 -7.03
CA GLY A 155 -3.64 -16.14 -7.04
C GLY A 155 -3.62 -14.79 -6.33
N SER A 156 -4.63 -13.96 -6.59
CA SER A 156 -4.80 -12.68 -5.92
C SER A 156 -6.26 -12.24 -5.92
N GLU A 157 -6.63 -11.46 -4.92
CA GLU A 157 -7.92 -10.80 -4.77
C GLU A 157 -7.68 -9.34 -4.35
N SER A 158 -8.49 -8.41 -4.84
CA SER A 158 -8.41 -7.00 -4.49
C SER A 158 -9.79 -6.48 -4.09
N ASP A 159 -9.83 -5.66 -3.04
CA ASP A 159 -11.03 -4.90 -2.64
C ASP A 159 -11.06 -3.48 -3.24
N GLY A 160 -10.10 -3.15 -4.11
CA GLY A 160 -9.94 -1.83 -4.72
C GLY A 160 -8.90 -0.96 -4.01
N GLU A 161 -8.64 -1.20 -2.73
CA GLU A 161 -7.59 -0.51 -1.98
C GLU A 161 -6.40 -1.42 -1.65
N ILE A 162 -6.69 -2.64 -1.22
CA ILE A 162 -5.74 -3.64 -0.77
C ILE A 162 -5.87 -4.88 -1.64
N THR A 163 -4.73 -5.34 -2.16
CA THR A 163 -4.61 -6.64 -2.82
C THR A 163 -4.04 -7.67 -1.85
N THR A 164 -4.69 -8.82 -1.75
CA THR A 164 -4.17 -10.03 -1.11
C THR A 164 -3.62 -10.94 -2.21
N ILE A 165 -2.34 -11.28 -2.17
CA ILE A 165 -1.67 -12.10 -3.18
C ILE A 165 -1.01 -13.33 -2.54
N THR A 166 -1.15 -14.48 -3.20
CA THR A 166 -0.40 -15.69 -2.90
C THR A 166 0.69 -15.87 -3.95
N VAL A 167 1.92 -16.00 -3.49
CA VAL A 167 3.10 -16.25 -4.33
C VAL A 167 3.84 -17.49 -3.85
N ARG A 168 4.56 -18.12 -4.78
CA ARG A 168 5.45 -19.24 -4.49
C ARG A 168 6.87 -18.92 -4.90
N ILE A 169 7.82 -19.13 -3.99
CA ILE A 169 9.24 -19.19 -4.31
C ILE A 169 9.56 -20.66 -4.62
N PRO A 170 9.97 -20.99 -5.87
CA PRO A 170 10.28 -22.36 -6.25
C PRO A 170 11.55 -22.86 -5.54
N ALA A 171 11.70 -24.18 -5.49
CA ALA A 171 12.93 -24.78 -4.98
C ALA A 171 14.14 -24.34 -5.80
N PRO A 172 15.32 -24.16 -5.16
CA PRO A 172 16.56 -24.02 -5.92
C PRO A 172 16.83 -25.26 -6.77
N GLU A 173 17.65 -25.07 -7.79
CA GLU A 173 18.25 -26.18 -8.53
C GLU A 173 19.00 -27.13 -7.59
N ALA A 174 19.01 -28.41 -7.95
CA ALA A 174 19.55 -29.47 -7.11
C ALA A 174 21.02 -29.22 -6.72
N GLY A 175 21.32 -29.34 -5.42
CA GLY A 175 22.69 -29.25 -4.89
C GLY A 175 23.03 -27.97 -4.13
N VAL A 176 22.11 -27.00 -4.02
CA VAL A 176 22.31 -25.81 -3.19
C VAL A 176 21.83 -26.09 -1.75
N PRO A 177 22.71 -26.09 -0.73
CA PRO A 177 22.28 -26.15 0.67
C PRO A 177 21.59 -24.84 1.02
N ILE A 178 20.35 -24.88 1.51
CA ILE A 178 19.56 -23.66 1.71
C ILE A 178 19.07 -23.51 3.15
N ARG A 179 19.73 -22.62 3.88
CA ARG A 179 18.98 -21.69 4.73
C ARG A 179 18.39 -20.66 3.77
N ARG A 180 17.07 -20.54 3.74
CA ARG A 180 16.37 -19.50 2.99
C ARG A 180 15.46 -18.75 3.92
N PHE A 181 15.58 -17.44 3.89
CA PHE A 181 14.68 -16.50 4.50
C PHE A 181 14.03 -15.72 3.37
N ALA A 182 12.74 -15.45 3.49
CA ALA A 182 12.01 -14.62 2.54
C ALA A 182 11.40 -13.44 3.30
N ARG A 183 11.31 -12.29 2.64
CA ARG A 183 10.55 -11.14 3.14
C ARG A 183 9.85 -10.42 2.00
N VAL A 184 8.78 -9.74 2.33
CA VAL A 184 8.14 -8.77 1.45
C VAL A 184 8.67 -7.39 1.83
N ALA A 185 9.28 -6.70 0.87
CA ALA A 185 9.79 -5.35 1.05
C ALA A 185 8.87 -4.35 0.34
N ALA A 186 8.37 -3.37 1.10
CA ALA A 186 7.73 -2.17 0.56
C ALA A 186 8.77 -1.06 0.47
N ARG A 187 8.86 -0.39 -0.67
CA ARG A 187 9.79 0.73 -0.92
C ARG A 187 9.00 1.95 -1.39
N PRO A 188 9.37 3.17 -0.95
CA PRO A 188 8.80 4.39 -1.51
C PRO A 188 9.16 4.52 -3.00
N LYS A 189 8.18 4.86 -3.81
CA LYS A 189 8.35 5.23 -5.22
C LYS A 189 8.17 6.73 -5.36
N SER A 190 9.11 7.40 -6.03
CA SER A 190 8.95 8.82 -6.34
C SER A 190 8.00 9.00 -7.52
N LEU A 191 7.12 10.00 -7.42
CA LEU A 191 6.23 10.45 -8.49
C LEU A 191 6.91 11.48 -9.38
#